data_AF-A0A0G1KWJ4-F1
#
_entry.id   AF-A0A0G1KWJ4-F1
#
_cell.length_a   1.000
_cell.length_b   1.000
_cell.length_c   1.000
_cell.angle_alpha   90.00
_cell.angle_beta   90.00
_cell.angle_gamma   90.00
#
_symmetry.space_group_name_H-M   'P 1'
#
loop_
_entity.id
_entity.type
_entity.pdbx_description
1 polymer ?
#
loop_
_entity_poly.entity_id
_entity_poly.type
_entity_poly.pdbx_seq_one_letter_code
_entity_poly.pdbx_strand_id
1 'polypeptide(L)'
;MKITTSIVRSFLLSLIWVVTLIHFLKDITQDILRIPTFLDVFGNIQEDLSHLPYCIQLLIFSAGISSFLAEIFLLISIPIIKHRRETSALEKWVVGVVIFMLIYFPLVILLDPRY
;
A
#
# COMPACT_ATOMS: atom_id res chain seq x y z
N MET A 1 25.13 -3.81 18.95
CA MET A 1 24.29 -3.03 18.00
C MET A 1 23.52 -3.86 16.96
N LYS A 2 23.57 -5.21 16.94
CA LYS A 2 22.82 -6.05 15.97
C LYS A 2 21.44 -6.54 16.44
N ILE A 3 21.21 -6.60 17.75
CA ILE A 3 19.97 -7.15 18.34
C ILE A 3 18.84 -6.12 18.22
N THR A 4 19.13 -4.85 18.53
CA THR A 4 18.19 -3.74 18.41
C THR A 4 17.72 -3.54 16.97
N THR A 5 18.60 -3.66 15.98
CA THR A 5 18.22 -3.56 14.57
C THR A 5 17.33 -4.71 14.10
N SER A 6 17.54 -5.93 14.60
CA SER A 6 16.68 -7.08 14.26
C SER A 6 15.27 -6.97 14.85
N ILE A 7 15.16 -6.51 16.09
CA ILE A 7 13.86 -6.31 16.76
C ILE A 7 13.09 -5.18 16.06
N VAL A 8 13.75 -4.03 15.83
CA VAL A 8 13.15 -2.88 15.13
C VAL A 8 12.72 -3.27 13.71
N ARG A 9 13.55 -4.01 12.96
CA ARG A 9 13.20 -4.53 11.63
C ARG A 9 11.95 -5.39 11.66
N SER A 10 11.89 -6.37 12.56
CA SER A 10 10.73 -7.27 12.69
C SER A 10 9.47 -6.51 13.08
N PHE A 11 9.59 -5.53 13.98
CA PHE A 11 8.49 -4.65 14.37
C PHE A 11 7.99 -3.81 13.19
N LEU A 12 8.87 -3.12 12.47
CA LEU A 12 8.52 -2.31 11.30
C LEU A 12 7.86 -3.14 10.20
N LEU A 13 8.41 -4.31 9.88
CA LEU A 13 7.79 -5.24 8.92
C LEU A 13 6.40 -5.67 9.38
N SER A 14 6.22 -5.97 10.66
CA SER A 14 4.90 -6.33 11.20
C SER A 14 3.92 -5.17 11.11
N LEU A 15 4.36 -3.94 11.42
CA LEU A 15 3.55 -2.73 11.32
C LEU A 15 3.10 -2.49 9.87
N ILE A 16 4.05 -2.52 8.92
CA ILE A 16 3.76 -2.37 7.50
C ILE A 16 2.76 -3.43 7.05
N TRP A 17 2.98 -4.69 7.42
CA TRP A 17 2.06 -5.78 7.04
C TRP A 17 0.64 -5.58 7.57
N VAL A 18 0.49 -5.16 8.84
CA VAL A 18 -0.83 -4.89 9.43
C VAL A 18 -1.52 -3.72 8.71
N VAL A 19 -0.79 -2.63 8.44
CA VAL A 19 -1.35 -1.47 7.71
C VAL A 19 -1.76 -1.89 6.30
N THR A 20 -0.91 -2.62 5.58
CA THR A 20 -1.24 -3.16 4.26
C THR A 20 -2.45 -4.08 4.31
N LEU A 21 -2.57 -4.94 5.33
CA LEU A 21 -3.72 -5.83 5.46
C LEU A 21 -5.02 -5.04 5.67
N ILE A 22 -5.01 -4.03 6.55
CA ILE A 22 -6.18 -3.20 6.79
C ILE A 22 -6.58 -2.47 5.51
N HIS A 23 -5.61 -1.89 4.79
CA HIS A 23 -5.85 -1.21 3.52
C HIS A 23 -6.41 -2.17 2.46
N PHE A 24 -5.78 -3.33 2.27
CA PHE A 24 -6.24 -4.33 1.31
C PHE A 24 -7.65 -4.84 1.62
N LEU A 25 -7.96 -5.06 2.89
CA LEU A 25 -9.31 -5.43 3.32
C LEU A 25 -10.31 -4.30 3.05
N LYS A 26 -9.93 -3.05 3.30
CA LYS A 26 -10.73 -1.86 2.95
C LYS A 26 -11.06 -1.88 1.45
N ASP A 27 -10.06 -1.99 0.58
CA ASP A 27 -10.23 -1.99 -0.88
C ASP A 27 -11.13 -3.14 -1.35
N ILE A 28 -10.94 -4.35 -0.84
CA ILE A 28 -11.84 -5.49 -1.14
C ILE A 28 -13.27 -5.17 -0.69
N THR A 29 -13.46 -4.70 0.54
CA THR A 29 -14.80 -4.46 1.07
C THR A 29 -15.52 -3.33 0.33
N GLN A 30 -14.84 -2.23 0.03
CA GLN A 30 -15.42 -1.03 -0.58
C GLN A 30 -15.54 -1.15 -2.10
N ASP A 31 -14.45 -1.50 -2.79
CA ASP A 31 -14.42 -1.44 -4.25
C ASP A 31 -15.00 -2.68 -4.91
N ILE A 32 -14.68 -3.86 -4.35
CA ILE A 32 -15.11 -5.14 -4.92
C ILE A 32 -16.48 -5.53 -4.39
N LEU A 33 -16.66 -5.53 -3.07
CA LEU A 33 -17.87 -6.02 -2.44
C LEU A 33 -18.94 -4.93 -2.22
N ARG A 34 -18.57 -3.64 -2.33
CA ARG A 34 -19.46 -2.49 -2.10
C ARG A 34 -20.17 -2.54 -0.74
N ILE A 35 -19.49 -3.07 0.27
CA ILE A 35 -19.98 -3.14 1.64
C ILE A 35 -19.53 -1.87 2.36
N PRO A 36 -20.46 -1.05 2.88
CA PRO A 36 -20.08 0.09 3.69
C PRO A 36 -19.46 -0.39 5.00
N THR A 37 -18.29 0.13 5.33
CA THR A 37 -17.54 -0.23 6.53
C THR A 37 -17.17 0.99 7.36
N PHE A 38 -16.82 0.81 8.63
CA PHE A 38 -16.26 1.91 9.42
C PHE A 38 -14.94 2.47 8.83
N LEU A 39 -14.31 1.74 7.91
CA LEU A 39 -13.11 2.16 7.19
C LEU A 39 -13.43 3.16 6.06
N ASP A 40 -14.71 3.41 5.77
CA ASP A 40 -15.18 4.41 4.78
C ASP A 40 -14.83 5.85 5.19
N VAL A 41 -14.53 6.08 6.48
CA VAL A 41 -14.03 7.37 6.98
C VAL A 41 -12.67 7.73 6.35
N PHE A 42 -11.91 6.74 5.86
CA PHE A 42 -10.61 6.94 5.24
C PHE A 42 -10.68 7.16 3.72
N GLY A 43 -11.83 7.60 3.19
CA GLY A 43 -12.02 7.91 1.77
C GLY A 43 -12.23 6.68 0.90
N ASN A 44 -12.62 6.90 -0.35
CA ASN A 44 -12.96 5.86 -1.33
C ASN A 44 -12.05 6.00 -2.57
N ILE A 45 -11.66 4.89 -3.22
CA ILE A 45 -10.79 4.86 -4.41
C ILE A 45 -11.48 5.44 -5.66
N GLN A 46 -12.79 5.71 -5.60
CA GLN A 46 -13.49 6.53 -6.59
C GLN A 46 -13.10 8.00 -6.48
N GLU A 47 -11.85 8.30 -6.75
CA GLU A 47 -11.29 9.63 -6.82
C GLU A 47 -11.79 10.36 -8.05
N ASP A 48 -12.24 11.60 -7.87
CA ASP A 48 -12.70 12.41 -8.97
C ASP A 48 -11.52 13.06 -9.71
N LEU A 49 -10.89 12.27 -10.57
CA LEU A 49 -9.79 12.70 -11.42
C LEU A 49 -10.27 13.34 -12.73
N SER A 50 -11.58 13.58 -12.89
CA SER A 50 -12.17 14.08 -14.15
C SER A 50 -11.62 15.44 -14.58
N HIS A 51 -11.13 16.22 -13.61
CA HIS A 51 -10.53 17.53 -13.82
C HIS A 51 -9.10 17.49 -14.41
N LEU A 52 -8.45 16.31 -14.42
CA LEU A 52 -7.09 16.15 -14.94
C LEU A 52 -7.07 15.77 -16.43
N PRO A 53 -5.98 16.06 -17.17
CA PRO A 53 -5.79 15.54 -18.54
C PRO A 53 -5.84 14.01 -18.60
N TYR A 54 -6.39 13.46 -19.69
CA TYR A 54 -6.58 12.01 -19.87
C TYR A 54 -5.31 11.18 -19.66
N CYS A 55 -4.16 11.65 -20.13
CA CYS A 55 -2.89 10.95 -19.92
C CYS A 55 -2.53 10.80 -18.43
N ILE A 56 -2.84 11.81 -17.62
CA ILE A 56 -2.59 11.79 -16.17
C ILE A 56 -3.61 10.86 -15.49
N GLN A 57 -4.88 10.91 -15.89
CA GLN A 57 -5.90 9.98 -15.39
C GLN A 57 -5.50 8.52 -15.65
N LEU A 58 -5.04 8.21 -16.87
CA LEU A 58 -4.60 6.86 -17.23
C LEU A 58 -3.39 6.40 -16.41
N LEU A 59 -2.43 7.31 -16.19
CA LEU A 59 -1.28 7.02 -15.34
C LEU A 59 -1.71 6.70 -13.90
N ILE A 60 -2.56 7.53 -13.30
CA ILE A 60 -3.03 7.33 -11.92
C ILE A 60 -3.83 6.03 -11.82
N PHE A 61 -4.74 5.77 -12.76
CA PHE A 61 -5.52 4.53 -12.79
C PHE A 61 -4.62 3.29 -12.90
N SER A 62 -3.63 3.32 -13.80
CA SER A 62 -2.67 2.21 -13.94
C SER A 62 -1.80 2.01 -12.69
N ALA A 63 -1.46 3.10 -12.00
CA ALA A 63 -0.72 3.07 -10.75
C ALA A 63 -1.58 2.54 -9.59
N GLY A 64 -2.90 2.79 -9.60
CA GLY A 64 -3.85 2.22 -8.65
C GLY A 64 -4.03 0.70 -8.81
N ILE A 65 -4.11 0.21 -10.04
CA ILE A 65 -4.06 -1.25 -10.27
C ILE A 65 -2.73 -1.83 -9.77
N SER A 66 -1.63 -1.11 -10.03
CA SER A 66 -0.30 -1.53 -9.58
C SER A 66 -0.16 -1.48 -8.06
N SER A 67 -0.81 -0.54 -7.36
CA SER A 67 -0.82 -0.47 -5.90
C SER A 67 -1.55 -1.66 -5.30
N PHE A 68 -2.70 -2.05 -5.85
CA PHE A 68 -3.41 -3.26 -5.41
C PHE A 68 -2.54 -4.52 -5.54
N LEU A 69 -1.83 -4.68 -6.66
CA LEU A 69 -0.87 -5.79 -6.84
C LEU A 69 0.31 -5.70 -5.86
N ALA A 70 0.79 -4.49 -5.59
CA ALA A 70 1.83 -4.25 -4.60
C ALA A 70 1.39 -4.64 -3.19
N GLU A 71 0.13 -4.43 -2.80
CA GLU A 71 -0.40 -4.88 -1.51
C GLU A 71 -0.39 -6.38 -1.39
N ILE A 72 -0.88 -7.11 -2.40
CA ILE A 72 -0.83 -8.57 -2.45
C ILE A 72 0.62 -9.04 -2.30
N PHE A 73 1.54 -8.42 -3.04
CA PHE A 73 2.96 -8.73 -2.95
C PHE A 73 3.52 -8.53 -1.54
N LEU A 74 3.20 -7.41 -0.87
CA LEU A 74 3.65 -7.13 0.49
C LEU A 74 3.04 -8.11 1.51
N LEU A 75 1.75 -8.43 1.38
CA LEU A 75 1.05 -9.36 2.27
C LEU A 75 1.66 -10.77 2.25
N ILE A 76 2.15 -11.21 1.10
CA ILE A 76 2.82 -12.51 0.95
C ILE A 76 4.30 -12.41 1.35
N SER A 77 5.00 -11.36 0.89
CA SER A 77 6.46 -11.29 1.01
C SER A 77 6.93 -10.93 2.42
N ILE A 78 6.21 -10.06 3.14
CA ILE A 78 6.62 -9.62 4.47
C ILE A 78 6.70 -10.78 5.48
N PRO A 79 5.67 -11.66 5.62
CA PRO A 79 5.76 -12.82 6.49
C PRO A 79 6.96 -13.71 6.16
N ILE A 80 7.27 -13.89 4.86
CA ILE A 80 8.39 -14.72 4.41
C ILE A 80 9.73 -14.12 4.83
N ILE A 81 9.94 -12.81 4.68
CA ILE A 81 11.24 -12.17 5.00
C ILE A 81 11.41 -11.89 6.50
N LYS A 82 10.31 -11.72 7.25
CA LYS A 82 10.33 -11.42 8.69
C LYS A 82 11.10 -12.46 9.50
N HIS A 83 11.04 -13.73 9.10
CA HIS A 83 11.73 -14.82 9.79
C HIS A 83 13.16 -15.06 9.31
N ARG A 84 13.63 -14.34 8.27
CA ARG A 84 14.99 -14.49 7.74
C ARG A 84 15.99 -13.67 8.54
N ARG A 85 17.15 -14.27 8.85
CA ARG A 85 18.25 -13.62 9.56
C ARG A 85 19.08 -12.68 8.67
N GLU A 86 19.11 -12.94 7.37
CA GLU A 86 19.91 -12.18 6.41
C GLU A 86 19.01 -11.40 5.44
N THR A 87 19.53 -10.26 4.97
CA THR A 87 18.87 -9.44 3.97
C THR A 87 18.90 -10.14 2.62
N SER A 88 17.75 -10.17 1.95
CA SER A 88 17.59 -10.87 0.66
C SER A 88 17.22 -9.90 -0.45
N ALA A 89 17.36 -10.31 -1.71
CA ALA A 89 16.85 -9.54 -2.84
C ALA A 89 15.35 -9.22 -2.69
N LEU A 90 14.58 -10.17 -2.14
CA LEU A 90 13.16 -9.98 -1.85
C LEU A 90 12.91 -8.84 -0.86
N GLU A 91 13.77 -8.69 0.16
CA GLU A 91 13.67 -7.59 1.13
C GLU A 91 13.93 -6.23 0.47
N LYS A 92 14.85 -6.16 -0.50
CA LYS A 92 15.04 -4.93 -1.30
C LYS A 92 13.81 -4.57 -2.12
N TRP A 93 13.15 -5.57 -2.72
CA TRP A 93 11.89 -5.37 -3.44
C TRP A 93 10.78 -4.91 -2.51
N VAL A 94 10.64 -5.50 -1.31
CA VAL A 94 9.68 -5.05 -0.29
C VAL A 94 9.91 -3.58 0.06
N VAL A 95 11.16 -3.17 0.30
CA VAL A 95 11.48 -1.75 0.56
C VAL A 95 11.12 -0.86 -0.63
N GLY A 96 11.44 -1.27 -1.86
CA GLY A 96 11.10 -0.52 -3.06
C GLY A 96 9.59 -0.33 -3.24
N VAL A 97 8.82 -1.40 -3.01
CA VAL A 97 7.35 -1.35 -3.06
C VAL A 97 6.78 -0.46 -1.96
N VAL A 98 7.30 -0.54 -0.73
CA VAL A 98 6.89 0.36 0.36
C VAL A 98 7.14 1.83 0.00
N ILE A 99 8.31 2.14 -0.59
CA ILE A 99 8.61 3.50 -1.05
C ILE A 99 7.63 3.95 -2.14
N PHE A 100 7.35 3.09 -3.12
CA PHE A 100 6.36 3.37 -4.16
C PHE A 100 5.00 3.72 -3.54
N MET A 101 4.51 2.91 -2.58
CA MET A 101 3.24 3.15 -1.90
C MET A 101 3.23 4.46 -1.10
N LEU A 102 4.33 4.77 -0.40
CA LEU A 102 4.48 6.01 0.35
C LEU A 102 4.51 7.27 -0.53
N ILE A 103 4.82 7.14 -1.82
CA ILE A 103 4.76 8.24 -2.79
C ILE A 103 3.38 8.29 -3.45
N TYR A 104 2.88 7.13 -3.88
CA TYR A 104 1.63 7.02 -4.62
C TYR A 104 0.44 7.50 -3.80
N PHE A 105 0.23 6.98 -2.59
CA PHE A 105 -0.96 7.33 -1.80
C PHE A 105 -1.07 8.82 -1.47
N PRO A 106 -0.02 9.53 -0.98
CA PRO A 106 -0.13 10.96 -0.73
C PRO A 106 -0.33 11.79 -2.00
N LEU A 107 0.33 11.42 -3.10
CA LEU A 107 0.17 12.11 -4.38
C LEU A 107 -1.28 12.04 -4.85
N VAL A 108 -1.87 10.87 -4.69
CA VAL A 108 -3.23 10.58 -5.07
C VAL A 108 -4.24 11.33 -4.18
N ILE A 109 -4.05 11.34 -2.86
CA ILE A 109 -4.85 12.15 -1.92
C ILE A 109 -4.79 13.65 -2.27
N LEU A 110 -3.60 14.16 -2.61
CA LEU A 110 -3.41 15.57 -2.98
C LEU A 110 -4.07 15.97 -4.31
N LEU A 111 -4.34 14.99 -5.18
CA LEU A 111 -4.97 15.21 -6.47
C LEU A 111 -6.49 15.01 -6.42
N ASP A 112 -7.04 14.43 -5.35
CA ASP A 112 -8.49 14.34 -5.16
C ASP A 112 -9.04 15.70 -4.69
N PRO A 113 -9.90 16.37 -5.47
CA PRO A 113 -10.41 17.70 -5.15
C PRO A 113 -11.38 17.73 -3.96
N ARG A 114 -11.72 16.57 -3.37
CA ARG A 114 -12.58 16.46 -2.19
C ARG A 114 -11.83 16.67 -0.87
N TYR A 115 -10.49 16.70 -0.91
CA TYR A 115 -9.59 16.92 0.24
C TYR A 115 -8.70 18.15 0.01
#